data_AF-A0A953NZY9-F1
#
_entry.id   AF-A0A953NZY9-F1
#
_cell.length_a   1.000
_cell.length_b   1.000
_cell.length_c   1.000
_cell.angle_alpha   90.00
_cell.angle_beta   90.00
_cell.angle_gamma   90.00
#
_symmetry.space_group_name_H-M   'P 1'
#
loop_
_entity.id
_entity.type
_entity.pdbx_description
1 polymer ?
#
loop_
_entity_poly.entity_id
_entity_poly.type
_entity_poly.pdbx_seq_one_letter_code
_entity_poly.pdbx_strand_id
1 'polypeptide(L)'
;MKTPRRRFLTGTTALITAGLIEPLPILATQHQHQQPEKPKETKPAETEEEDVSANEDLMREHGVLNRILLIYDEAGRRIQAKEKFDLEIVGKSAGLIARFIEDYHEKIEENHIFPRFEQAHLMVELTVNLRAQHAVGRRVTERIAAAVKAKDLPAMGTALAAFIRMYRPHEAREDTVLFPALHTLVSRHEYDAMGEQFEAIERKTFGGDGFDMAVDQVTELEKQFGIYDISQFTPK
;
A
#
# COMPACT_ATOMS: atom_id res chain seq x y z
N MET A 1 5.96 24.88 18.08
CA MET A 1 6.55 23.84 18.96
C MET A 1 7.78 23.22 18.29
N LYS A 2 8.49 22.28 18.95
CA LYS A 2 9.64 21.55 18.37
C LYS A 2 9.25 20.10 18.08
N THR A 3 9.49 19.62 16.87
CA THR A 3 9.33 18.21 16.48
C THR A 3 10.60 17.42 16.77
N PRO A 4 10.54 16.24 17.43
CA PRO A 4 11.68 15.34 17.51
C PRO A 4 11.77 14.46 16.24
N ARG A 5 12.96 14.37 15.63
CA ARG A 5 13.26 13.41 14.56
C ARG A 5 14.07 12.23 15.12
N ARG A 6 13.68 11.02 14.71
CA ARG A 6 14.48 9.76 14.57
C ARG A 6 15.46 9.37 15.70
N ARG A 7 15.36 8.11 16.13
CA ARG A 7 16.52 7.29 16.55
C ARG A 7 16.41 5.88 15.97
N PHE A 8 17.31 5.54 15.04
CA PHE A 8 17.63 4.15 14.74
C PHE A 8 18.54 3.60 15.85
N LEU A 9 18.33 2.35 16.28
CA LEU A 9 19.26 1.67 17.18
C LEU A 9 20.42 1.05 16.37
N THR A 10 21.65 1.28 16.83
CA THR A 10 22.83 0.51 16.43
C THR A 10 23.20 -0.42 17.59
N GLY A 11 22.88 -1.71 17.46
CA GLY A 11 23.27 -2.71 18.44
C GLY A 11 24.77 -2.99 18.37
N THR A 12 25.44 -2.96 19.52
CA THR A 12 26.83 -3.44 19.66
C THR A 12 26.87 -4.56 20.70
N THR A 13 27.46 -5.69 20.32
CA THR A 13 27.58 -6.88 21.18
C THR A 13 28.79 -6.74 22.11
N ALA A 14 28.58 -7.03 23.40
CA ALA A 14 29.64 -7.08 24.41
C ALA A 14 29.86 -8.53 24.86
N LEU A 15 31.03 -9.08 24.55
CA LEU A 15 31.54 -10.32 25.14
C LEU A 15 32.30 -9.99 26.43
N ILE A 16 32.04 -10.73 27.51
CA ILE A 16 32.86 -10.72 28.73
C ILE A 16 33.22 -12.16 29.10
N THR A 17 34.47 -12.37 29.50
CA THR A 17 35.11 -13.68 29.68
C THR A 17 35.04 -14.19 31.13
N ALA A 18 35.26 -15.50 31.32
CA ALA A 18 35.22 -16.17 32.61
C ALA A 18 36.52 -16.02 33.44
N GLY A 19 36.43 -16.24 34.76
CA GLY A 19 37.56 -16.23 35.71
C GLY A 19 37.29 -17.08 36.98
N LEU A 20 38.35 -17.56 37.63
CA LEU A 20 38.36 -18.60 38.70
C LEU A 20 39.46 -18.28 39.74
N ILE A 21 39.54 -18.89 40.94
CA ILE A 21 38.74 -19.97 41.57
C ILE A 21 38.07 -19.40 42.87
N GLU A 22 38.10 -19.86 44.14
CA GLU A 22 38.52 -21.04 44.94
C GLU A 22 37.59 -21.11 46.22
N PRO A 23 37.53 -22.21 47.01
CA PRO A 23 36.43 -22.47 47.94
C PRO A 23 36.75 -22.39 49.46
N LEU A 24 35.70 -22.28 50.30
CA LEU A 24 35.72 -22.60 51.74
C LEU A 24 34.40 -23.30 52.19
N PRO A 25 34.38 -24.04 53.32
CA PRO A 25 33.46 -25.17 53.48
C PRO A 25 32.13 -24.91 54.21
N ILE A 26 31.08 -25.56 53.68
CA ILE A 26 29.95 -26.24 54.34
C ILE A 26 29.56 -25.78 55.76
N LEU A 27 28.34 -25.22 55.86
CA LEU A 27 27.45 -25.48 56.99
C LEU A 27 26.16 -26.12 56.44
N ALA A 28 25.74 -27.26 57.01
CA ALA A 28 24.66 -28.06 56.45
C ALA A 28 23.27 -27.63 56.97
N THR A 29 22.53 -26.85 56.19
CA THR A 29 21.08 -26.66 56.37
C THR A 29 20.29 -27.63 55.49
N GLN A 30 19.45 -28.44 56.13
CA GLN A 30 18.62 -29.43 55.47
C GLN A 30 17.38 -28.74 54.86
N HIS A 31 17.41 -28.45 53.57
CA HIS A 31 16.26 -27.93 52.81
C HIS A 31 15.85 -28.88 51.68
N GLN A 32 14.56 -28.90 51.42
CA GLN A 32 13.91 -29.94 50.61
C GLN A 32 14.23 -29.79 49.12
N HIS A 33 14.32 -30.91 48.41
CA HIS A 33 14.34 -30.91 46.96
C HIS A 33 13.00 -30.36 46.42
N GLN A 34 12.98 -29.08 46.06
CA GLN A 34 12.04 -28.58 45.06
C GLN A 34 12.67 -28.78 43.69
N GLN A 35 11.95 -29.46 42.79
CA GLN A 35 12.36 -29.52 41.38
C GLN A 35 12.26 -28.10 40.79
N PRO A 36 13.20 -27.69 39.90
CA PRO A 36 13.02 -26.44 39.17
C PRO A 36 11.78 -26.56 38.28
N GLU A 37 10.80 -25.68 38.48
CA GLU A 37 9.68 -25.58 37.56
C GLU A 37 10.20 -25.26 36.16
N LYS A 38 9.63 -25.93 35.13
CA LYS A 38 9.90 -25.53 33.75
C LYS A 38 9.50 -24.06 33.58
N PRO A 39 10.31 -23.23 32.90
CA PRO A 39 9.83 -21.93 32.43
C PRO A 39 8.53 -22.13 31.67
N LYS A 40 7.49 -21.36 32.02
CA LYS A 40 6.31 -21.28 31.16
C LYS A 40 6.78 -20.75 29.82
N GLU A 41 6.48 -21.47 28.75
CA GLU A 41 6.59 -20.95 27.40
C GLU A 41 5.62 -19.78 27.30
N THR A 42 6.14 -18.56 27.44
CA THR A 42 5.47 -17.38 26.93
C THR A 42 5.26 -17.63 25.45
N LYS A 43 4.00 -17.71 25.00
CA LYS A 43 3.68 -17.54 23.58
C LYS A 43 4.51 -16.36 23.05
N PRO A 44 5.02 -16.42 21.80
CA PRO A 44 5.39 -15.19 21.11
C PRO A 44 4.26 -14.19 21.30
N ALA A 45 4.59 -12.92 21.57
CA ALA A 45 3.60 -11.89 21.36
C ALA A 45 3.14 -12.02 19.91
N GLU A 46 1.83 -12.24 19.72
CA GLU A 46 1.21 -11.94 18.45
C GLU A 46 1.58 -10.47 18.18
N THR A 47 2.35 -10.23 17.13
CA THR A 47 2.76 -8.87 16.78
C THR A 47 1.48 -8.10 16.52
N GLU A 48 1.23 -7.09 17.35
CA GLU A 48 0.26 -6.04 17.03
C GLU A 48 0.70 -5.51 15.66
N GLU A 49 -0.06 -5.86 14.62
CA GLU A 49 0.10 -5.28 13.29
C GLU A 49 -0.04 -3.76 13.48
N GLU A 50 0.88 -2.96 12.93
CA GLU A 50 0.94 -1.52 13.25
C GLU A 50 -0.36 -0.86 12.80
N ASP A 51 -1.28 -0.62 13.75
CA ASP A 51 -2.69 -0.23 13.61
C ASP A 51 -2.94 0.79 12.50
N VAL A 52 -3.15 0.30 11.26
CA VAL A 52 -3.11 1.14 10.06
C VAL A 52 -4.40 1.93 9.96
N SER A 53 -4.26 3.25 9.83
CA SER A 53 -5.42 4.13 9.80
C SER A 53 -6.19 3.99 8.48
N ALA A 54 -7.51 4.12 8.52
CA ALA A 54 -8.38 3.97 7.34
C ALA A 54 -8.07 4.94 6.17
N ASN A 55 -7.34 6.04 6.44
CA ASN A 55 -6.80 6.91 5.39
C ASN A 55 -5.43 6.42 4.89
N GLU A 56 -4.60 5.87 5.76
CA GLU A 56 -3.27 5.38 5.42
C GLU A 56 -3.35 4.15 4.51
N ASP A 57 -4.32 3.26 4.67
CA ASP A 57 -4.57 2.17 3.70
C ASP A 57 -4.94 2.70 2.31
N LEU A 58 -5.92 3.61 2.22
CA LEU A 58 -6.28 4.23 0.94
C LEU A 58 -5.09 4.95 0.29
N MET A 59 -4.25 5.62 1.08
CA MET A 59 -3.02 6.27 0.59
C MET A 59 -1.90 5.29 0.24
N ARG A 60 -1.80 4.14 0.92
CA ARG A 60 -0.91 3.01 0.56
C ARG A 60 -1.35 2.42 -0.78
N GLU A 61 -2.65 2.23 -0.99
CA GLU A 61 -3.26 1.74 -2.23
C GLU A 61 -3.02 2.71 -3.41
N HIS A 62 -3.12 4.02 -3.18
CA HIS A 62 -2.62 5.04 -4.13
C HIS A 62 -1.12 4.93 -4.41
N GLY A 63 -0.31 4.41 -3.48
CA GLY A 63 1.08 4.02 -3.72
C GLY A 63 1.25 2.92 -4.77
N VAL A 64 0.32 1.95 -4.84
CA VAL A 64 0.30 0.92 -5.89
C VAL A 64 -0.13 1.53 -7.24
N LEU A 65 -1.16 2.37 -7.26
CA LEU A 65 -1.57 3.13 -8.45
C LEU A 65 -0.40 3.95 -9.01
N ASN A 66 0.27 4.73 -8.16
CA ASN A 66 1.43 5.55 -8.51
C ASN A 66 2.53 4.78 -9.25
N ARG A 67 2.82 3.55 -8.79
CA ARG A 67 3.82 2.65 -9.38
C ARG A 67 3.38 2.13 -10.74
N ILE A 68 2.10 1.80 -10.91
CA ILE A 68 1.55 1.44 -12.23
C ILE A 68 1.57 2.62 -13.20
N LEU A 69 1.35 3.86 -12.72
CA LEU A 69 1.51 5.06 -13.55
C LEU A 69 2.95 5.22 -14.06
N LEU A 70 3.99 4.81 -13.32
CA LEU A 70 5.37 4.80 -13.83
C LEU A 70 5.58 3.79 -14.97
N ILE A 71 4.95 2.61 -14.90
CA ILE A 71 4.94 1.63 -16.00
C ILE A 71 4.26 2.23 -17.24
N TYR A 72 3.15 2.94 -17.04
CA TYR A 72 2.42 3.61 -18.12
C TYR A 72 3.20 4.79 -18.73
N ASP A 73 3.87 5.60 -17.92
CA ASP A 73 4.73 6.72 -18.36
C ASP A 73 5.90 6.18 -19.22
N GLU A 74 6.60 5.14 -18.76
CA GLU A 74 7.70 4.51 -19.50
C GLU A 74 7.20 3.78 -20.77
N ALA A 75 6.06 3.10 -20.74
CA ALA A 75 5.46 2.50 -21.93
C ALA A 75 5.11 3.58 -22.97
N GLY A 76 4.55 4.71 -22.54
CA GLY A 76 4.31 5.89 -23.38
C GLY A 76 5.60 6.43 -24.01
N ARG A 77 6.68 6.56 -23.22
CA ARG A 77 8.00 6.97 -23.71
C ARG A 77 8.56 5.99 -24.76
N ARG A 78 8.52 4.68 -24.49
CA ARG A 78 9.00 3.63 -25.42
C ARG A 78 8.21 3.63 -26.74
N ILE A 79 6.89 3.82 -26.70
CA ILE A 79 6.05 3.99 -27.91
C ILE A 79 6.52 5.18 -28.75
N GLN A 80 6.72 6.35 -28.12
CA GLN A 80 7.18 7.56 -28.82
C GLN A 80 8.57 7.38 -29.44
N ALA A 81 9.50 6.76 -28.70
CA ALA A 81 10.85 6.45 -29.16
C ALA A 81 10.93 5.29 -30.19
N LYS A 82 9.83 4.56 -30.40
CA LYS A 82 9.75 3.32 -31.20
C LYS A 82 10.66 2.21 -30.67
N GLU A 83 10.90 2.21 -29.37
CA GLU A 83 11.64 1.17 -28.66
C GLU A 83 10.77 -0.10 -28.51
N LYS A 84 11.42 -1.26 -28.45
CA LYS A 84 10.73 -2.53 -28.20
C LYS A 84 10.57 -2.75 -26.70
N PHE A 85 9.39 -3.19 -26.30
CA PHE A 85 9.06 -3.62 -24.93
C PHE A 85 8.01 -4.72 -24.98
N ASP A 86 7.82 -5.40 -23.85
CA ASP A 86 6.74 -6.37 -23.71
C ASP A 86 5.40 -5.66 -23.43
N LEU A 87 4.42 -5.91 -24.30
CA LEU A 87 3.06 -5.38 -24.16
C LEU A 87 2.26 -6.12 -23.09
N GLU A 88 2.66 -7.35 -22.74
CA GLU A 88 1.99 -8.15 -21.71
C GLU A 88 2.13 -7.51 -20.33
N ILE A 89 3.23 -6.79 -20.05
CA ILE A 89 3.41 -6.00 -18.83
C ILE A 89 2.35 -4.89 -18.72
N VAL A 90 2.05 -4.18 -19.81
CA VAL A 90 0.98 -3.16 -19.85
C VAL A 90 -0.40 -3.82 -19.67
N GLY A 91 -0.62 -4.99 -20.26
CA GLY A 91 -1.85 -5.78 -20.07
C GLY A 91 -2.05 -6.26 -18.62
N LYS A 92 -1.00 -6.78 -17.98
CA LYS A 92 -0.99 -7.20 -16.57
C LYS A 92 -1.19 -6.00 -15.63
N SER A 93 -0.63 -4.85 -15.97
CA SER A 93 -0.79 -3.58 -15.24
C SER A 93 -2.25 -3.09 -15.27
N ALA A 94 -2.87 -3.06 -16.45
CA ALA A 94 -4.31 -2.78 -16.59
C ALA A 94 -5.17 -3.80 -15.83
N GLY A 95 -4.79 -5.08 -15.86
CA GLY A 95 -5.42 -6.15 -15.07
C GLY A 95 -5.14 -6.12 -13.56
N LEU A 96 -4.23 -5.26 -13.08
CA LEU A 96 -4.07 -4.96 -11.66
C LEU A 96 -4.92 -3.74 -11.27
N ILE A 97 -4.87 -2.66 -12.06
CA ILE A 97 -5.76 -1.49 -11.90
C ILE A 97 -7.23 -1.92 -11.82
N ALA A 98 -7.72 -2.73 -12.78
CA ALA A 98 -9.13 -3.14 -12.80
C ALA A 98 -9.58 -3.83 -11.50
N ARG A 99 -8.78 -4.76 -10.98
CA ARG A 99 -9.17 -5.56 -9.80
C ARG A 99 -8.91 -4.89 -8.45
N PHE A 100 -7.83 -4.11 -8.36
CA PHE A 100 -7.35 -3.57 -7.09
C PHE A 100 -7.74 -2.10 -6.93
N ILE A 101 -7.59 -1.29 -7.98
CA ILE A 101 -8.00 0.12 -7.93
C ILE A 101 -9.50 0.25 -8.23
N GLU A 102 -9.96 -0.24 -9.38
CA GLU A 102 -11.29 0.12 -9.91
C GLU A 102 -12.47 -0.69 -9.34
N ASP A 103 -12.26 -1.96 -8.99
CA ASP A 103 -13.28 -2.87 -8.42
C ASP A 103 -13.14 -3.05 -6.89
N TYR A 104 -12.09 -2.50 -6.26
CA TYR A 104 -11.85 -2.60 -4.80
C TYR A 104 -11.66 -1.22 -4.14
N HIS A 105 -10.52 -0.53 -4.32
CA HIS A 105 -10.24 0.77 -3.70
C HIS A 105 -11.32 1.82 -3.99
N GLU A 106 -11.57 2.11 -5.29
CA GLU A 106 -12.63 3.03 -5.74
C GLU A 106 -14.02 2.62 -5.25
N LYS A 107 -14.22 1.34 -4.87
CA LYS A 107 -15.48 0.83 -4.32
C LYS A 107 -15.59 1.02 -2.80
N ILE A 108 -14.49 1.03 -2.07
CA ILE A 108 -14.50 1.53 -0.69
C ILE A 108 -14.88 3.01 -0.70
N GLU A 109 -14.29 3.80 -1.59
CA GLU A 109 -14.59 5.23 -1.69
C GLU A 109 -16.02 5.54 -2.11
N GLU A 110 -16.49 4.97 -3.23
CA GLU A 110 -17.83 5.19 -3.79
C GLU A 110 -18.94 4.87 -2.79
N ASN A 111 -18.76 3.82 -1.97
CA ASN A 111 -19.76 3.29 -1.06
C ASN A 111 -19.61 3.77 0.39
N HIS A 112 -18.42 4.19 0.83
CA HIS A 112 -18.14 4.47 2.24
C HIS A 112 -17.52 5.85 2.51
N ILE A 113 -16.65 6.37 1.64
CA ILE A 113 -16.06 7.70 1.82
C ILE A 113 -16.99 8.79 1.28
N PHE A 114 -17.29 8.77 -0.02
CA PHE A 114 -18.03 9.83 -0.71
C PHE A 114 -19.42 10.10 -0.10
N PRO A 115 -20.22 9.10 0.33
CA PRO A 115 -21.53 9.35 0.93
C PRO A 115 -21.48 10.16 2.24
N ARG A 116 -20.40 10.06 3.03
CA ARG A 116 -20.25 10.81 4.29
C ARG A 116 -20.11 12.31 4.04
N PHE A 117 -19.29 12.69 3.05
CA PHE A 117 -19.14 14.07 2.57
C PHE A 117 -20.46 14.61 2.01
N GLU A 118 -21.15 13.82 1.19
CA GLU A 118 -22.41 14.20 0.54
C GLU A 118 -23.56 14.42 1.54
N GLN A 119 -23.67 13.55 2.55
CA GLN A 119 -24.64 13.68 3.66
C GLN A 119 -24.33 14.88 4.57
N ALA A 120 -23.06 15.18 4.80
CA ALA A 120 -22.62 16.37 5.54
C ALA A 120 -22.66 17.67 4.71
N HIS A 121 -23.00 17.58 3.41
CA HIS A 121 -22.99 18.66 2.43
C HIS A 121 -21.61 19.36 2.28
N LEU A 122 -20.52 18.67 2.60
CA LEU A 122 -19.16 19.14 2.37
C LEU A 122 -18.59 18.53 1.09
N MET A 123 -17.82 19.32 0.32
CA MET A 123 -17.07 18.85 -0.87
C MET A 123 -17.89 18.10 -1.93
N VAL A 124 -19.22 18.28 -1.98
CA VAL A 124 -20.15 17.52 -2.85
C VAL A 124 -19.77 17.56 -4.33
N GLU A 125 -19.31 18.71 -4.83
CA GLU A 125 -18.84 18.83 -6.22
C GLU A 125 -17.57 18.00 -6.47
N LEU A 126 -16.68 17.86 -5.48
CA LEU A 126 -15.49 17.03 -5.59
C LEU A 126 -15.90 15.55 -5.66
N THR A 127 -16.65 15.01 -4.70
CA THR A 127 -17.02 13.58 -4.67
C THR A 127 -17.89 13.14 -5.86
N VAL A 128 -18.72 14.04 -6.40
CA VAL A 128 -19.43 13.81 -7.67
C VAL A 128 -18.46 13.72 -8.85
N ASN A 129 -17.46 14.60 -8.92
CA ASN A 129 -16.45 14.57 -9.99
C ASN A 129 -15.49 13.38 -9.88
N LEU A 130 -15.05 12.99 -8.68
CA LEU A 130 -14.17 11.84 -8.45
C LEU A 130 -14.87 10.54 -8.86
N ARG A 131 -16.10 10.30 -8.39
CA ARG A 131 -16.96 9.19 -8.82
C ARG A 131 -17.22 9.18 -10.34
N ALA A 132 -17.34 10.34 -10.97
CA ALA A 132 -17.44 10.43 -12.43
C ALA A 132 -16.11 10.07 -13.14
N GLN A 133 -14.97 10.39 -12.53
CA GLN A 133 -13.64 10.01 -12.98
C GLN A 133 -13.40 8.50 -12.83
N HIS A 134 -13.77 7.86 -11.71
CA HIS A 134 -13.75 6.39 -11.57
C HIS A 134 -14.49 5.69 -12.74
N ALA A 135 -15.68 6.19 -13.06
CA ALA A 135 -16.46 5.68 -14.18
C ALA A 135 -15.81 5.93 -15.57
N VAL A 136 -14.96 6.96 -15.71
CA VAL A 136 -14.12 7.18 -16.90
C VAL A 136 -12.90 6.25 -16.88
N GLY A 137 -12.26 6.06 -15.72
CA GLY A 137 -11.05 5.24 -15.51
C GLY A 137 -11.23 3.82 -16.02
N ARG A 138 -12.26 3.13 -15.53
CA ARG A 138 -12.69 1.80 -16.01
C ARG A 138 -12.76 1.72 -17.53
N ARG A 139 -13.38 2.71 -18.18
CA ARG A 139 -13.49 2.79 -19.66
C ARG A 139 -12.18 3.14 -20.38
N VAL A 140 -11.17 3.66 -19.68
CA VAL A 140 -9.81 3.86 -20.21
C VAL A 140 -8.97 2.59 -20.00
N THR A 141 -9.10 1.90 -18.86
CA THR A 141 -8.49 0.60 -18.59
C THR A 141 -8.96 -0.47 -19.59
N GLU A 142 -10.26 -0.52 -19.90
CA GLU A 142 -10.82 -1.31 -21.02
C GLU A 142 -10.12 -1.02 -22.36
N ARG A 143 -9.85 0.26 -22.67
CA ARG A 143 -9.19 0.68 -23.92
C ARG A 143 -7.70 0.31 -23.93
N ILE A 144 -7.00 0.41 -22.80
CA ILE A 144 -5.61 -0.03 -22.66
C ILE A 144 -5.54 -1.55 -22.91
N ALA A 145 -6.39 -2.34 -22.26
CA ALA A 145 -6.45 -3.79 -22.46
C ALA A 145 -6.81 -4.18 -23.90
N ALA A 146 -7.76 -3.48 -24.53
CA ALA A 146 -8.11 -3.68 -25.94
C ALA A 146 -6.95 -3.33 -26.89
N ALA A 147 -6.25 -2.22 -26.66
CA ALA A 147 -5.10 -1.81 -27.47
C ALA A 147 -3.90 -2.77 -27.32
N VAL A 148 -3.63 -3.28 -26.12
CA VAL A 148 -2.65 -4.36 -25.87
C VAL A 148 -3.01 -5.61 -26.66
N LYS A 149 -4.27 -6.06 -26.60
CA LYS A 149 -4.76 -7.23 -27.35
C LYS A 149 -4.67 -7.05 -28.88
N ALA A 150 -4.94 -5.84 -29.37
CA ALA A 150 -4.81 -5.49 -30.79
C ALA A 150 -3.36 -5.22 -31.24
N LYS A 151 -2.43 -5.02 -30.29
CA LYS A 151 -1.07 -4.51 -30.51
C LYS A 151 -1.02 -3.12 -31.17
N ASP A 152 -2.06 -2.32 -30.91
CA ASP A 152 -2.22 -0.96 -31.43
C ASP A 152 -1.47 0.04 -30.53
N LEU A 153 -0.20 0.30 -30.87
CA LEU A 153 0.65 1.22 -30.11
C LEU A 153 0.14 2.68 -30.12
N PRO A 154 -0.37 3.25 -31.23
CA PRO A 154 -1.02 4.57 -31.21
C PRO A 154 -2.22 4.67 -30.26
N ALA A 155 -3.15 3.70 -30.29
CA ALA A 155 -4.30 3.68 -29.38
C ALA A 155 -3.86 3.48 -27.92
N MET A 156 -2.89 2.59 -27.69
CA MET A 156 -2.30 2.34 -26.37
C MET A 156 -1.68 3.61 -25.78
N GLY A 157 -0.77 4.26 -26.50
CA GLY A 157 -0.11 5.50 -26.05
C GLY A 157 -1.11 6.62 -25.76
N THR A 158 -2.18 6.72 -26.56
CA THR A 158 -3.28 7.68 -26.34
C THR A 158 -4.06 7.37 -25.04
N ALA A 159 -4.39 6.10 -24.80
CA ALA A 159 -5.14 5.67 -23.62
C ALA A 159 -4.31 5.77 -22.33
N LEU A 160 -3.03 5.37 -22.37
CA LEU A 160 -2.09 5.53 -21.26
C LEU A 160 -1.95 7.00 -20.84
N ALA A 161 -1.70 7.90 -21.81
CA ALA A 161 -1.56 9.33 -21.53
C ALA A 161 -2.87 9.95 -20.98
N ALA A 162 -4.04 9.50 -21.45
CA ALA A 162 -5.33 9.93 -20.92
C ALA A 162 -5.55 9.45 -19.47
N PHE A 163 -5.15 8.21 -19.15
CA PHE A 163 -5.23 7.65 -17.80
C PHE A 163 -4.36 8.44 -16.82
N ILE A 164 -3.06 8.60 -17.13
CA ILE A 164 -2.10 9.36 -16.32
C ILE A 164 -2.57 10.80 -16.12
N ARG A 165 -3.06 11.45 -17.19
CA ARG A 165 -3.54 12.84 -17.13
C ARG A 165 -4.78 13.00 -16.24
N MET A 166 -5.57 11.95 -16.01
CA MET A 166 -6.71 11.96 -15.11
C MET A 166 -6.32 11.59 -13.68
N TYR A 167 -5.60 10.48 -13.47
CA TYR A 167 -5.35 9.96 -12.12
C TYR A 167 -4.32 10.78 -11.31
N ARG A 168 -3.28 11.35 -11.94
CA ARG A 168 -2.29 12.19 -11.22
C ARG A 168 -2.90 13.36 -10.41
N PRO A 169 -3.86 14.15 -10.95
CA PRO A 169 -4.57 15.18 -10.17
C PRO A 169 -5.81 14.68 -9.41
N HIS A 170 -6.16 13.40 -9.52
CA HIS A 170 -7.24 12.74 -8.80
C HIS A 170 -6.71 12.26 -7.45
N GLU A 171 -5.78 11.29 -7.45
CA GLU A 171 -5.12 10.73 -6.26
C GLU A 171 -4.59 11.85 -5.32
N ALA A 172 -3.94 12.85 -5.91
CA ALA A 172 -3.38 13.99 -5.18
C ALA A 172 -4.43 14.94 -4.55
N ARG A 173 -5.72 14.82 -4.90
CA ARG A 173 -6.85 15.54 -4.29
C ARG A 173 -7.54 14.71 -3.23
N GLU A 174 -7.64 13.40 -3.40
CA GLU A 174 -8.03 12.53 -2.30
C GLU A 174 -7.03 12.62 -1.14
N ASP A 175 -5.75 12.33 -1.40
CA ASP A 175 -4.65 12.33 -0.43
C ASP A 175 -4.51 13.63 0.37
N THR A 176 -4.70 14.79 -0.29
CA THR A 176 -4.36 16.11 0.30
C THR A 176 -5.56 16.98 0.66
N VAL A 177 -6.78 16.57 0.28
CA VAL A 177 -8.00 17.36 0.56
C VAL A 177 -9.13 16.49 1.11
N LEU A 178 -9.43 15.34 0.50
CA LEU A 178 -10.58 14.52 0.90
C LEU A 178 -10.27 13.69 2.16
N PHE A 179 -9.29 12.78 2.11
CA PHE A 179 -8.95 11.90 3.22
C PHE A 179 -8.59 12.67 4.51
N PRO A 180 -7.80 13.77 4.48
CA PRO A 180 -7.52 14.56 5.69
C PRO A 180 -8.77 15.23 6.28
N ALA A 181 -9.76 15.56 5.46
CA ALA A 181 -11.01 16.16 5.93
C ALA A 181 -11.97 15.14 6.58
N LEU A 182 -11.79 13.83 6.36
CA LEU A 182 -12.62 12.78 6.95
C LEU A 182 -12.61 12.84 8.49
N HIS A 183 -11.46 13.17 9.11
CA HIS A 183 -11.33 13.40 10.56
C HIS A 183 -12.18 14.56 11.12
N THR A 184 -12.80 15.38 10.25
CA THR A 184 -13.76 16.43 10.65
C THR A 184 -15.23 16.01 10.50
N LEU A 185 -15.48 14.86 9.87
CA LEU A 185 -16.82 14.32 9.59
C LEU A 185 -17.22 13.14 10.48
N VAL A 186 -16.26 12.29 10.87
CA VAL A 186 -16.50 11.13 11.73
C VAL A 186 -15.83 11.31 13.09
N SER A 187 -16.43 10.76 14.14
CA SER A 187 -15.75 10.63 15.43
C SER A 187 -14.59 9.63 15.33
N ARG A 188 -13.67 9.67 16.30
CA ARG A 188 -12.56 8.71 16.35
C ARG A 188 -13.07 7.25 16.32
N HIS A 189 -14.09 6.91 17.10
CA HIS A 189 -14.59 5.52 17.12
C HIS A 189 -15.16 5.08 15.77
N GLU A 190 -15.85 5.97 15.05
CA GLU A 190 -16.35 5.70 13.69
C GLU A 190 -15.22 5.61 12.66
N TYR A 191 -14.12 6.33 12.87
CA TYR A 191 -12.92 6.29 12.03
C TYR A 191 -12.12 5.00 12.25
N ASP A 192 -11.86 4.65 13.51
CA ASP A 192 -11.18 3.40 13.90
C ASP A 192 -11.99 2.19 13.35
N ALA A 193 -13.32 2.20 13.51
CA ALA A 193 -14.22 1.17 12.95
C ALA A 193 -14.34 1.16 11.41
N MET A 194 -13.89 2.22 10.71
CA MET A 194 -13.78 2.18 9.24
C MET A 194 -12.55 1.39 8.79
N GLY A 195 -11.45 1.38 9.56
CA GLY A 195 -10.29 0.53 9.30
C GLY A 195 -10.67 -0.95 9.36
N GLU A 196 -11.25 -1.39 10.48
CA GLU A 196 -11.81 -2.74 10.65
C GLU A 196 -12.74 -3.15 9.49
N GLN A 197 -13.59 -2.21 9.02
CA GLN A 197 -14.49 -2.44 7.90
C GLN A 197 -13.74 -2.63 6.56
N PHE A 198 -12.69 -1.85 6.30
CA PHE A 198 -11.96 -1.87 5.03
C PHE A 198 -11.09 -3.12 4.92
N GLU A 199 -10.37 -3.51 5.98
CA GLU A 199 -9.68 -4.80 6.06
C GLU A 199 -10.66 -5.99 5.87
N ALA A 200 -11.88 -5.91 6.42
CA ALA A 200 -12.89 -6.94 6.28
C ALA A 200 -13.45 -7.04 4.84
N ILE A 201 -13.44 -5.93 4.08
CA ILE A 201 -13.75 -5.91 2.64
C ILE A 201 -12.57 -6.49 1.84
N GLU A 202 -11.34 -6.11 2.18
CA GLU A 202 -10.10 -6.58 1.55
C GLU A 202 -9.96 -8.12 1.66
N ARG A 203 -9.92 -8.65 2.88
CA ARG A 203 -9.77 -10.09 3.17
C ARG A 203 -10.87 -10.92 2.52
N LYS A 204 -12.08 -10.35 2.36
CA LYS A 204 -13.20 -10.96 1.64
C LYS A 204 -13.05 -10.92 0.12
N THR A 205 -12.37 -9.91 -0.42
CA THR A 205 -12.17 -9.70 -1.86
C THR A 205 -10.99 -10.52 -2.39
N PHE A 206 -9.89 -10.59 -1.65
CA PHE A 206 -8.65 -11.25 -2.08
C PHE A 206 -8.37 -12.60 -1.39
N GLY A 207 -9.01 -12.89 -0.27
CA GLY A 207 -8.83 -14.15 0.47
C GLY A 207 -7.60 -14.18 1.40
N GLY A 208 -6.98 -13.02 1.61
CA GLY A 208 -5.78 -12.77 2.40
C GLY A 208 -5.48 -11.27 2.39
N ASP A 209 -4.23 -10.90 2.67
CA ASP A 209 -3.72 -9.54 2.47
C ASP A 209 -3.73 -9.20 0.96
N GLY A 210 -4.54 -8.23 0.56
CA GLY A 210 -4.70 -7.81 -0.82
C GLY A 210 -3.66 -6.77 -1.23
N PHE A 211 -3.28 -5.89 -0.30
CA PHE A 211 -2.28 -4.86 -0.46
C PHE A 211 -0.90 -5.44 -0.77
N ASP A 212 -0.38 -6.36 0.06
CA ASP A 212 0.93 -6.98 -0.15
C ASP A 212 0.93 -7.83 -1.44
N MET A 213 -0.18 -8.51 -1.75
CA MET A 213 -0.36 -9.19 -3.05
C MET A 213 -0.28 -8.22 -4.24
N ALA A 214 -0.83 -7.01 -4.11
CA ALA A 214 -0.77 -5.98 -5.15
C ALA A 214 0.61 -5.33 -5.24
N VAL A 215 1.28 -5.11 -4.09
CA VAL A 215 2.66 -4.61 -3.98
C VAL A 215 3.65 -5.59 -4.61
N ASP A 216 3.54 -6.89 -4.35
CA ASP A 216 4.37 -7.91 -4.99
C ASP A 216 4.10 -7.98 -6.50
N GLN A 217 2.82 -7.93 -6.91
CA GLN A 217 2.47 -7.96 -8.33
C GLN A 217 3.05 -6.75 -9.09
N VAL A 218 2.93 -5.52 -8.58
CA VAL A 218 3.50 -4.34 -9.26
C VAL A 218 5.04 -4.34 -9.17
N THR A 219 5.62 -4.82 -8.07
CA THR A 219 7.08 -4.98 -7.91
C THR A 219 7.67 -5.91 -8.98
N GLU A 220 7.02 -7.03 -9.27
CA GLU A 220 7.49 -7.95 -10.31
C GLU A 220 7.27 -7.38 -11.72
N LEU A 221 6.21 -6.62 -11.96
CA LEU A 221 6.00 -5.91 -13.23
C LEU A 221 7.09 -4.85 -13.47
N GLU A 222 7.46 -4.05 -12.46
CA GLU A 222 8.57 -3.09 -12.54
C GLU A 222 9.91 -3.77 -12.85
N LYS A 223 10.19 -4.92 -12.22
CA LYS A 223 11.41 -5.71 -12.48
C LYS A 223 11.44 -6.22 -13.92
N GLN A 224 10.34 -6.82 -14.38
CA GLN A 224 10.21 -7.34 -15.76
C GLN A 224 10.25 -6.22 -16.81
N PHE A 225 9.77 -5.01 -16.50
CA PHE A 225 9.84 -3.86 -17.39
C PHE A 225 11.20 -3.15 -17.40
N GLY A 226 12.08 -3.48 -16.44
CA GLY A 226 13.36 -2.83 -16.24
C GLY A 226 13.25 -1.42 -15.68
N ILE A 227 12.35 -1.19 -14.71
CA ILE A 227 12.19 0.11 -14.02
C ILE A 227 12.22 0.06 -12.48
N TYR A 228 12.52 -1.10 -11.89
CA TYR A 228 12.48 -1.30 -10.43
C TYR A 228 13.58 -0.56 -9.64
N ASP A 229 14.76 -0.34 -10.22
CA ASP A 229 15.84 0.36 -9.50
C ASP A 229 15.60 1.87 -9.45
N ILE A 230 15.21 2.37 -8.28
CA ILE A 230 15.00 3.80 -8.02
C ILE A 230 16.22 4.67 -8.38
N SER A 231 17.44 4.11 -8.39
CA SER A 231 18.66 4.84 -8.77
C SER A 231 18.59 5.39 -10.20
N GLN A 232 17.90 4.70 -11.11
CA GLN A 232 17.80 5.08 -12.52
C GLN A 232 17.09 6.43 -12.75
N PHE A 233 16.19 6.82 -11.84
CA PHE A 233 15.42 8.06 -11.91
C PHE A 233 16.19 9.26 -11.35
N THR A 234 17.41 9.06 -10.83
CA THR A 234 18.27 10.13 -10.32
C THR A 234 18.80 10.99 -11.48
N PRO A 235 18.57 12.32 -11.49
CA PRO A 235 19.18 13.22 -12.47
C PRO A 235 20.71 13.18 -12.42
N LYS A 236 21.36 13.45 -13.56
CA LYS A 236 22.82 13.46 -13.75
C LYS A 236 23.29 14.84 -14.17
#